data_AF-A0ABD0PYD4-F1
#
_entry.id   AF-A0ABD0PYD4-F1
#
_cell.length_a   1.000
_cell.length_b   1.000
_cell.length_c   1.000
_cell.angle_alpha   90.00
_cell.angle_beta   90.00
_cell.angle_gamma   90.00
#
_symmetry.space_group_name_H-M   'P 1'
#
loop_
_entity.id
_entity.type
_entity.pdbx_description
1 polymer ?
#
loop_
_entity_poly.entity_id
_entity_poly.type
_entity_poly.pdbx_seq_one_letter_code
_entity_poly.pdbx_strand_id
1 'polypeptide(L)'
;DDMDLKAMGFDIAEGVNDPYLPGDCGIFVTRVDKGSIADGRLRVNDWLLKINDVDLTNKDRKQVIKAVLNGGGLINMVVRRRKSLGGRLVTPVHINLIGHK
;
A
#
# COMPACT_ATOMS: atom_id res chain seq x y z
N ASP A 1 -19.49 1.44 -4.27
CA ASP A 1 -18.94 1.00 -2.96
C ASP A 1 -17.41 1.04 -2.98
N ASP A 2 -16.85 2.23 -3.18
CA ASP A 2 -15.45 2.46 -3.59
C ASP A 2 -14.67 3.33 -2.59
N MET A 3 -15.08 3.35 -1.32
CA MET A 3 -14.62 4.36 -0.38
C MET A 3 -14.06 3.75 0.90
N ASP A 4 -12.79 3.35 0.88
CA ASP A 4 -12.07 2.97 2.11
C ASP A 4 -10.57 3.39 2.15
N LEU A 5 -9.91 3.63 1.02
CA LEU A 5 -8.52 4.13 0.99
C LEU A 5 -8.44 5.63 0.75
N LYS A 6 -9.40 6.16 -0.02
CA LYS A 6 -9.56 7.59 -0.26
C LYS A 6 -9.81 8.37 1.04
N ALA A 7 -10.46 7.73 2.02
CA ALA A 7 -10.59 8.26 3.38
C ALA A 7 -9.24 8.41 4.10
N MET A 8 -8.26 7.56 3.75
CA MET A 8 -6.88 7.64 4.25
C MET A 8 -6.00 8.55 3.39
N GLY A 9 -6.53 9.07 2.28
CA GLY A 9 -5.83 9.94 1.35
C GLY A 9 -4.78 9.25 0.49
N PHE A 10 -5.02 7.99 0.10
CA PHE A 10 -4.25 7.36 -0.97
C PHE A 10 -5.12 6.40 -1.78
N ASP A 11 -4.74 6.16 -3.03
CA ASP A 11 -5.34 5.13 -3.88
C ASP A 11 -4.32 4.07 -4.24
N ILE A 12 -4.84 2.86 -4.45
CA ILE A 12 -4.07 1.71 -4.91
C ILE A 12 -4.70 1.17 -6.19
N ALA A 13 -3.89 0.58 -7.05
CA ALA A 13 -4.33 -0.21 -8.18
C ALA A 13 -3.67 -1.58 -8.17
N GLU A 14 -4.36 -2.51 -8.81
CA GLU A 14 -3.89 -3.87 -9.06
C GLU A 14 -3.11 -3.86 -10.37
N GLY A 15 -1.88 -4.33 -10.34
CA GLY A 15 -0.98 -4.37 -11.48
C GLY A 15 -0.44 -5.77 -11.69
N VAL A 16 -0.59 -6.27 -12.91
CA VAL A 16 0.03 -7.50 -13.38
C VAL A 16 1.34 -7.13 -14.07
N ASN A 17 2.32 -6.62 -13.33
CA ASN A 17 3.58 -6.22 -13.96
C ASN A 17 4.76 -6.16 -12.98
N ASP A 18 5.24 -7.30 -12.52
CA ASP A 18 6.65 -7.43 -12.14
C ASP A 18 7.31 -8.55 -12.98
N PRO A 19 8.35 -8.25 -13.77
CA PRO A 19 8.99 -9.23 -14.67
C PRO A 19 9.81 -10.32 -13.96
N TYR A 20 9.65 -10.50 -12.65
CA TYR A 20 10.37 -11.52 -11.88
C TYR A 20 9.56 -12.82 -11.70
N LEU A 21 8.22 -12.73 -11.70
CA LEU A 21 7.31 -13.87 -11.66
C LEU A 21 6.19 -13.64 -12.68
N PRO A 22 6.20 -14.33 -13.82
CA PRO A 22 5.11 -14.25 -14.79
C PRO A 22 3.80 -14.65 -14.10
N GLY A 23 2.88 -13.70 -13.91
CA GLY A 23 1.55 -13.95 -13.35
C GLY A 23 1.33 -13.49 -11.90
N ASP A 24 2.30 -12.88 -11.23
CA ASP A 24 2.03 -12.29 -9.91
C ASP A 24 1.34 -10.93 -10.04
N CYS A 25 0.08 -10.88 -9.58
CA CYS A 25 -0.67 -9.65 -9.41
C CYS A 25 -0.24 -8.99 -8.09
N GLY A 26 0.29 -7.78 -8.17
CA GLY A 26 0.65 -6.97 -7.01
C GLY A 26 -0.17 -5.69 -6.92
N ILE A 27 -0.29 -5.17 -5.72
CA ILE A 27 -0.99 -3.91 -5.46
C ILE A 27 0.07 -2.80 -5.37
N PHE A 28 -0.16 -1.67 -6.04
CA PHE A 28 0.72 -0.52 -5.98
C PHE A 28 -0.05 0.78 -5.78
N VAL A 29 0.59 1.76 -5.16
CA VAL A 29 0.01 3.08 -4.89
C VAL A 29 -0.02 3.90 -6.18
N THR A 30 -1.21 4.35 -6.59
CA THR A 30 -1.40 5.17 -7.80
C THR A 30 -1.54 6.64 -7.49
N ARG A 31 -2.03 6.98 -6.29
CA ARG A 31 -2.22 8.36 -5.86
C ARG A 31 -2.00 8.46 -4.36
N VAL A 32 -1.44 9.58 -3.94
CA VAL A 32 -1.39 9.99 -2.53
C VAL A 32 -1.90 11.42 -2.48
N ASP A 33 -2.91 11.67 -1.67
CA ASP A 33 -3.50 12.98 -1.47
C ASP A 33 -2.64 13.80 -0.52
N LYS A 34 -2.35 15.03 -0.92
CA LYS A 34 -1.52 15.97 -0.17
C LYS A 34 -2.24 16.42 1.11
N GLY A 35 -1.56 16.39 2.24
CA GLY A 35 -2.14 16.70 3.55
C GLY A 35 -2.88 15.54 4.23
N SER A 36 -2.80 14.33 3.68
CA SER A 36 -3.30 13.11 4.31
C SER A 36 -2.28 12.46 5.26
N ILE A 37 -2.71 11.47 6.03
CA ILE A 37 -1.85 10.58 6.84
C ILE A 37 -0.84 9.78 5.99
N ALA A 38 -1.19 9.50 4.74
CA ALA A 38 -0.32 8.80 3.81
C ALA A 38 0.70 9.74 3.15
N ASP A 39 0.44 11.05 3.15
CA ASP A 39 1.35 12.05 2.60
C ASP A 39 2.70 12.03 3.35
N GLY A 40 3.79 11.96 2.60
CA GLY A 40 5.15 11.80 3.14
C GLY A 40 5.49 10.39 3.66
N ARG A 41 4.51 9.51 3.91
CA ARG A 41 4.73 8.10 4.31
C ARG A 41 4.79 7.17 3.11
N LEU A 42 3.74 7.21 2.30
CA LEU A 42 3.61 6.48 1.04
C LEU A 42 3.95 7.39 -0.14
N ARG A 43 4.32 6.76 -1.26
CA ARG A 43 4.60 7.44 -2.52
C ARG A 43 3.92 6.72 -3.66
N VAL A 44 3.57 7.48 -4.70
CA VAL A 44 3.10 6.90 -5.96
C VAL A 44 4.18 5.95 -6.50
N ASN A 45 3.75 4.80 -7.02
CA ASN A 45 4.58 3.66 -7.43
C ASN A 45 5.21 2.84 -6.29
N ASP A 46 4.82 3.06 -5.04
CA ASP A 46 5.15 2.14 -3.96
C ASP A 46 4.39 0.82 -4.15
N TRP A 47 5.10 -0.29 -4.17
CA TRP A 47 4.51 -1.63 -4.28
C TRP A 47 4.19 -2.16 -2.89
N LEU A 48 2.92 -2.44 -2.62
CA LEU A 48 2.49 -2.99 -1.34
C LEU A 48 2.66 -4.52 -1.36
N LEU A 49 3.56 -5.02 -0.52
CA LEU A 49 3.82 -6.45 -0.36
C LEU A 49 2.95 -7.06 0.74
N LYS A 50 2.93 -6.41 1.92
CA LYS A 50 2.20 -6.86 3.11
C LYS A 50 1.50 -5.70 3.81
N ILE A 51 0.35 -5.95 4.42
CA ILE A 51 -0.36 -5.02 5.31
C ILE A 51 -0.89 -5.75 6.53
N ASN A 52 -0.59 -5.27 7.74
CA ASN A 52 -1.02 -5.86 9.01
C ASN A 52 -0.75 -7.37 9.06
N ASP A 53 0.46 -7.75 8.63
CA ASP A 53 0.90 -9.15 8.50
C ASP A 53 0.13 -10.00 7.48
N VAL A 54 -0.75 -9.39 6.68
CA VAL A 54 -1.45 -10.01 5.55
C VAL A 54 -0.65 -9.80 4.27
N ASP A 55 -0.29 -10.90 3.60
CA ASP A 55 0.29 -10.87 2.25
C ASP A 55 -0.72 -10.39 1.22
N LEU A 56 -0.32 -9.41 0.40
CA LEU A 56 -1.14 -8.85 -0.67
C LEU A 56 -0.86 -9.46 -2.05
N THR A 57 0.09 -10.38 -2.14
CA THR A 57 0.41 -11.10 -3.38
C THR A 57 -0.83 -11.87 -3.85
N ASN A 58 -1.29 -11.61 -5.08
CA ASN A 58 -2.51 -12.19 -5.65
C ASN A 58 -3.79 -11.91 -4.84
N LYS A 59 -3.87 -10.75 -4.17
CA LYS A 59 -5.08 -10.30 -3.46
C LYS A 59 -5.81 -9.18 -4.18
N ASP A 60 -7.12 -9.15 -3.97
CA ASP A 60 -7.96 -8.07 -4.47
C ASP A 60 -7.85 -6.77 -3.65
N ARG A 61 -8.13 -5.63 -4.29
CA ARG A 61 -8.28 -4.31 -3.62
C ARG A 61 -9.19 -4.38 -2.38
N LYS A 62 -10.28 -5.15 -2.42
CA LYS A 62 -11.20 -5.32 -1.30
C LYS A 62 -10.56 -6.00 -0.08
N GLN A 63 -9.69 -6.98 -0.30
CA GLN A 63 -8.98 -7.66 0.79
C GLN A 63 -7.93 -6.74 1.41
N VAL A 64 -7.26 -5.94 0.58
CA VAL A 64 -6.34 -4.90 1.06
C VAL A 64 -7.04 -3.92 1.98
N ILE A 65 -8.18 -3.39 1.54
CA ILE A 65 -9.02 -2.49 2.34
C ILE A 65 -9.37 -3.11 3.70
N LYS A 66 -9.84 -4.37 3.70
CA LYS A 66 -10.15 -5.07 4.95
C LYS A 66 -8.93 -5.22 5.85
N ALA A 67 -7.78 -5.59 5.29
CA ALA A 67 -6.54 -5.74 6.06
C ALA A 67 -6.11 -4.41 6.69
N VAL A 68 -6.21 -3.32 5.94
CA VAL A 68 -5.95 -1.95 6.40
C VAL A 68 -6.88 -1.56 7.55
N LEU A 69 -8.19 -1.78 7.38
CA LEU A 69 -9.22 -1.45 8.38
C LEU A 69 -9.14 -2.32 9.65
N ASN A 70 -8.68 -3.57 9.52
CA ASN A 70 -8.55 -4.51 10.64
C ASN A 70 -7.47 -4.10 11.66
N GLY A 71 -6.61 -3.13 11.33
CA GLY A 71 -5.49 -2.70 12.17
C GLY A 71 -5.87 -1.88 13.41
N GLY A 72 -7.15 -1.62 13.65
CA GLY A 72 -7.64 -0.99 14.91
C GLY A 72 -7.07 0.41 15.20
N GLY A 73 -6.47 1.06 14.20
CA GLY A 73 -5.82 2.36 14.35
C GLY A 73 -4.36 2.40 13.93
N LEU A 74 -3.67 1.27 13.79
CA LEU A 74 -2.30 1.22 13.26
C LEU A 74 -2.27 0.34 12.01
N ILE A 75 -1.65 0.84 10.95
CA ILE A 75 -1.49 0.09 9.70
C ILE A 75 -0.01 -0.16 9.47
N ASN A 76 0.39 -1.43 9.53
CA ASN A 76 1.75 -1.85 9.26
C ASN A 76 1.87 -2.34 7.82
N MET A 77 2.43 -1.54 6.93
CA MET A 77 2.61 -1.88 5.53
C MET A 77 4.07 -2.19 5.23
N VAL A 78 4.32 -3.04 4.26
CA VAL A 78 5.65 -3.30 3.71
C VAL A 78 5.64 -2.90 2.26
N VAL A 79 6.34 -1.83 1.91
CA VAL A 79 6.41 -1.33 0.53
C VAL A 79 7.75 -1.67 -0.12
N ARG A 80 7.73 -1.91 -1.42
CA ARG A 80 8.93 -2.08 -2.24
C ARG A 80 9.09 -0.88 -3.17
N ARG A 81 10.22 -0.19 -3.03
CA ARG A 81 10.61 0.96 -3.85
C ARG A 81 11.74 0.58 -4.78
N ARG A 82 11.65 0.98 -6.05
CA ARG A 82 12.76 0.83 -7.02
C ARG A 82 13.72 2.00 -6.82
N LYS A 83 14.98 1.73 -6.44
CA LYS A 83 16.03 2.75 -6.47
C LYS A 83 16.58 2.88 -7.89
N SER A 84 16.97 4.10 -8.26
CA SER A 84 17.58 4.44 -9.55
C SER A 84 18.83 3.61 -9.87
N LEU A 85 19.51 3.09 -8.85
CA LEU A 85 20.74 2.30 -8.94
C LEU A 85 20.50 0.78 -9.10
N GLY A 86 19.32 0.36 -9.58
CA GLY A 86 19.01 -1.06 -9.80
C GLY A 86 18.69 -1.86 -8.52
N GLY A 87 18.86 -1.28 -7.34
CA GLY A 87 18.49 -1.89 -6.05
C GLY A 87 16.98 -1.84 -5.80
N ARG A 88 16.39 -2.97 -5.39
CA ARG A 88 15.04 -3.03 -4.82
C ARG A 88 15.16 -2.85 -3.31
N LEU A 89 14.53 -1.80 -2.76
CA LEU A 89 14.49 -1.61 -1.31
C LEU A 89 13.10 -1.91 -0.79
N VAL A 90 13.02 -2.90 0.10
CA VAL A 90 11.82 -3.13 0.90
C VAL A 90 11.90 -2.21 2.11
N THR A 91 10.87 -1.38 2.32
CA THR A 91 10.78 -0.41 3.40
C THR A 91 9.49 -0.66 4.16
N PRO A 92 9.55 -0.97 5.47
CA PRO A 92 8.35 -0.99 6.29
C PRO A 92 7.82 0.43 6.47
N VAL A 93 6.51 0.61 6.32
CA VAL A 93 5.78 1.86 6.47
C VAL A 93 4.68 1.64 7.48
N HIS A 94 4.75 2.36 8.60
CA HIS A 94 3.71 2.33 9.63
C HIS A 94 2.89 3.62 9.56
N ILE A 95 1.58 3.50 9.41
CA ILE A 95 0.63 4.61 9.38
C ILE A 95 -0.24 4.52 10.64
N ASN A 96 -0.21 5.57 11.47
CA ASN A 96 -1.04 5.65 12.65
C ASN A 96 -2.28 6.48 12.35
N LEU A 97 -3.45 5.87 12.48
CA LEU A 97 -4.77 6.46 12.33
C LEU A 97 -5.28 7.08 13.65
N ILE A 98 -4.67 6.76 14.81
CA ILE A 98 -5.13 7.13 16.16
C ILE A 98 -4.87 8.62 16.49
N GLY A 99 -5.30 9.54 15.62
CA GLY A 99 -5.08 10.97 15.81
C GLY A 99 -5.82 11.90 14.84
N HIS A 100 -6.46 11.34 13.81
CA HIS A 100 -7.37 12.09 12.95
C HIS A 100 -8.81 11.89 13.46
N LYS A 101 -9.18 12.66 14.49
CA LYS A 101 -10.56 12.81 14.96
C LYS A 101 -11.00 14.26 14.70
#